data_AF-A0A847ZD52-F1
#
_entry.id   AF-A0A847ZD52-F1
#
_cell.length_a   1.000
_cell.length_b   1.000
_cell.length_c   1.000
_cell.angle_alpha   90.00
_cell.angle_beta   90.00
_cell.angle_gamma   90.00
#
_symmetry.space_group_name_H-M   'P 1'
#
loop_
_entity.id
_entity.type
_entity.pdbx_description
1 polymer ?
#
loop_
_entity_poly.entity_id
_entity_poly.type
_entity_poly.pdbx_seq_one_letter_code
_entity_poly.pdbx_strand_id
1 'polypeptide(L)' 'NFVIAGTITKRGSTISTSYKIASMARRGVIHKGQFTSSGEADLIHHVEKMSEDVIAVIRRSAR' A
#
# COMPACT_ATOMS: atom_id res chain seq x y z
N ASN A 1 -10.65 -12.78 3.12
CA ASN A 1 -9.34 -12.65 3.79
C ASN A 1 -8.32 -12.07 2.84
N PHE A 2 -7.70 -10.95 3.25
CA PHE A 2 -6.68 -10.25 2.49
C PHE A 2 -5.46 -10.01 3.38
N VAL A 3 -4.26 -10.03 2.80
CA VAL A 3 -3.00 -9.72 3.47
C VAL A 3 -2.39 -8.50 2.77
N ILE A 4 -1.95 -7.52 3.57
CA ILE A 4 -1.26 -6.33 3.08
C ILE A 4 0.18 -6.42 3.57
N ALA A 5 1.13 -6.46 2.64
CA ALA A 5 2.56 -6.50 2.95
C ALA A 5 3.22 -5.26 2.37
N GLY A 6 3.92 -4.52 3.21
CA GLY A 6 4.60 -3.27 2.83
C GLY A 6 6.08 -3.28 3.18
N THR A 7 6.85 -2.48 2.44
CA THR A 7 8.25 -2.19 2.74
C THR A 7 8.44 -0.68 2.67
N ILE A 8 9.04 -0.12 3.72
CA ILE A 8 9.41 1.30 3.82
C ILE A 8 10.93 1.38 3.88
N THR A 9 11.52 2.19 3.01
CA THR A 9 12.97 2.43 2.96
C THR A 9 13.25 3.92 3.03
N LYS A 10 14.02 4.36 4.03
CA LYS A 10 14.45 5.76 4.17
C LYS A 10 15.89 5.92 3.68
N ARG A 11 16.13 6.90 2.80
CA ARG A 11 17.46 7.31 2.31
C ARG A 11 17.55 8.83 2.38
N GLY A 12 18.25 9.34 3.40
CA GLY A 12 18.25 10.77 3.71
C GLY A 12 16.82 11.26 4.04
N SER A 13 16.38 12.31 3.36
CA SER A 13 15.01 12.84 3.47
C SER A 13 13.97 12.07 2.64
N THR A 14 14.40 11.25 1.68
CA THR A 14 13.49 10.48 0.82
C THR A 14 13.07 9.18 1.49
N ILE A 15 11.76 8.94 1.56
CA ILE A 15 11.16 7.71 2.07
C ILE A 15 10.44 7.03 0.91
N SER A 16 10.87 5.83 0.52
CA SER A 16 10.19 5.02 -0.50
C SER A 16 9.35 3.95 0.17
N THR A 17 8.06 3.91 -0.18
CA THR A 17 7.12 2.93 0.34
C THR A 17 6.57 2.10 -0.82
N SER A 18 6.60 0.79 -0.68
CA SER A 18 5.94 -0.13 -1.60
C SER A 18 5.05 -1.09 -0.83
N TYR A 19 3.93 -1.48 -1.41
CA TYR A 19 3.01 -2.42 -0.77
C TYR A 19 2.32 -3.32 -1.80
N LYS A 20 1.90 -4.49 -1.32
CA LYS A 20 1.14 -5.48 -2.09
C LYS A 20 -0.08 -5.91 -1.30
N ILE A 21 -1.18 -6.12 -2.00
CA ILE A 21 -2.40 -6.69 -1.43
C ILE A 21 -2.58 -8.07 -2.04
N ALA A 22 -2.63 -9.09 -1.20
CA ALA A 22 -2.89 -10.47 -1.60
C ALA A 22 -4.28 -10.91 -1.14
N SER A 23 -5.02 -11.57 -2.03
CA SER A 23 -6.27 -12.25 -1.68
C SER A 23 -5.97 -13.71 -1.40
N MET A 24 -6.34 -14.18 -0.20
CA MET A 24 -6.21 -15.60 0.14
C MET A 24 -7.16 -16.46 -0.68
N ALA A 25 -8.36 -15.95 -0.99
CA ALA A 25 -9.34 -16.65 -1.80
C ALA A 25 -8.85 -16.87 -3.24
N ARG A 26 -8.19 -15.85 -3.82
CA ARG A 26 -7.64 -15.91 -5.19
C ARG A 26 -6.21 -16.46 -5.23
N ARG A 27 -5.63 -16.83 -4.08
CA ARG A 27 -4.25 -17.33 -3.90
C ARG A 27 -3.20 -16.48 -4.64
N GLY A 28 -3.33 -15.16 -4.58
CA GLY A 28 -2.48 -14.29 -5.39
C GLY A 28 -2.52 -12.81 -5.00
N VAL A 29 -1.51 -12.08 -5.50
CA VAL A 29 -1.43 -10.62 -5.39
C VAL A 29 -2.44 -10.00 -6.36
N ILE A 30 -3.34 -9.19 -5.80
CA ILE A 30 -4.41 -8.51 -6.55
C ILE A 30 -4.11 -7.02 -6.77
N HIS A 31 -3.14 -6.46 -6.05
CA HIS A 31 -2.69 -5.08 -6.22
C HIS A 31 -1.25 -4.90 -5.76
N LYS A 32 -0.56 -3.95 -6.39
CA LYS A 32 0.75 -3.45 -6.00
C LYS A 32 0.70 -1.93 -6.07
N GLY A 33 1.15 -1.25 -5.01
CA GLY A 33 1.29 0.20 -5.00
C GLY A 33 2.66 0.61 -4.52
N GLN A 34 3.07 1.81 -4.93
CA GLN A 34 4.32 2.41 -4.52
C GLN A 34 4.18 3.93 -4.52
N PHE A 35 4.80 4.58 -3.55
CA PHE A 35 4.92 6.03 -3.50
C PHE A 35 6.24 6.43 -2.83
N THR A 36 6.63 7.68 -3.03
CA THR A 36 7.79 8.30 -2.38
C THR A 36 7.35 9.52 -1.61
N SER A 37 7.96 9.75 -0.46
CA SER A 37 7.69 10.89 0.40
C SER A 37 8.98 11.63 0.71
N SER A 38 8.89 12.95 0.84
CA SER A 38 10.02 13.85 1.11
C SER A 38 10.29 14.10 2.61
N GLY A 39 9.52 13.41 3.48
CA GLY A 39 9.65 13.48 4.93
C GLY A 39 8.52 12.70 5.62
N GLU A 40 8.50 12.73 6.95
CA GLU A 40 7.55 11.95 7.76
C GLU A 40 6.11 12.47 7.66
N ALA A 41 5.90 13.80 7.62
CA ALA A 41 4.56 14.37 7.42
C ALA A 41 3.96 13.97 6.06
N ASP A 42 4.78 14.02 5.02
CA ASP A 42 4.41 13.61 3.66
C ASP A 42 4.17 12.09 3.58
N LEU A 43 4.93 11.29 4.35
CA LEU A 43 4.69 9.86 4.49
C LEU A 43 3.31 9.58 5.11
N ILE A 44 2.96 10.26 6.19
CA ILE A 44 1.65 10.09 6.86
C ILE A 44 0.51 10.38 5.89
N HIS A 45 0.59 11.50 5.15
CA HIS A 45 -0.42 11.86 4.14
C HIS A 45 -0.57 10.79 3.04
N HIS A 46 0.54 10.23 2.55
CA HIS A 46 0.48 9.16 1.55
C HIS A 46 -0.07 7.84 2.12
N VAL A 47 0.22 7.52 3.39
CA VAL A 47 -0.33 6.34 4.08
C VAL A 47 -1.84 6.47 4.29
N GLU A 48 -2.34 7.68 4.60
CA GLU A 48 -3.78 7.95 4.69
C GLU A 48 -4.47 7.65 3.35
N LYS A 49 -3.94 8.15 2.23
CA LYS A 49 -4.45 7.84 0.88
C LYS A 49 -4.34 6.36 0.51
N MET A 50 -3.26 5.69 0.93
CA MET A 50 -3.06 4.26 0.72
C MET A 50 -4.22 3.44 1.32
N SER A 51 -4.77 3.87 2.45
CA SER A 51 -5.90 3.18 3.10
C SER A 51 -7.16 3.18 2.23
N GLU A 52 -7.45 4.29 1.55
CA GLU A 52 -8.58 4.42 0.62
C GLU A 52 -8.41 3.49 -0.58
N ASP A 53 -7.21 3.44 -1.16
CA ASP A 53 -6.87 2.55 -2.26
C ASP A 53 -7.02 1.07 -1.87
N VAL A 54 -6.56 0.68 -0.67
CA VAL A 54 -6.71 -0.67 -0.14
C VAL A 54 -8.19 -1.06 -0.07
N ILE A 55 -9.03 -0.20 0.50
CA ILE A 55 -10.48 -0.44 0.61
C ILE A 55 -11.11 -0.59 -0.78
N ALA A 56 -10.74 0.28 -1.73
CA ALA A 56 -11.25 0.24 -3.09
C ALA A 56 -10.85 -1.05 -3.83
N VAL A 57 -9.61 -1.54 -3.64
CA VAL A 57 -9.15 -2.81 -4.22
C VAL A 57 -9.90 -4.00 -3.62
N ILE A 58 -10.08 -4.04 -2.30
CA ILE A 58 -10.80 -5.12 -1.62
C ILE A 58 -12.25 -5.20 -2.10
N ARG A 59 -12.95 -4.05 -2.17
CA ARG A 59 -14.34 -3.99 -2.65
C ARG A 59 -14.49 -4.46 -4.10
N ARG A 60 -13.57 -4.07 -4.99
CA ARG A 60 -13.55 -4.53 -6.39
C ARG A 60 -13.29 -6.03 -6.52
N SER A 61 -12.51 -6.60 -5.60
CA SER A 61 -12.14 -8.02 -5.62
C SER A 61 -13.17 -8.94 -4.98
N ALA A 62 -14.19 -8.39 -4.31
CA ALA A 62 -15.31 -9.13 -3.73
C ALA A 62 -16.51 -9.28 -4.68
N ARG A 63 -16.46 -8.63 -5.85
CA ARG A 63 -17.37 -8.86 -6.97
C ARG A 63 -16.83 -9.99 -7.83
#